data_AF-A0A8J6AFG4-F1
#
_entry.id   AF-A0A8J6AFG4-F1
#
_cell.length_a   1.000
_cell.length_b   1.000
_cell.length_c   1.000
_cell.angle_alpha   90.00
_cell.angle_beta   90.00
_cell.angle_gamma   90.00
#
_symmetry.space_group_name_H-M   'P 1'
#
loop_
_entity.id
_entity.type
_entity.pdbx_description
1 polymer ?
#
loop_
_entity_poly.entity_id
_entity_poly.type
_entity_poly.pdbx_seq_one_letter_code
_entity_poly.pdbx_strand_id
1 'polypeptide(L)'
;MERFVVTAPPARNRSKTALYVTPLDRVTEFGGELHEDGGKLFCTSCNVVLNHVRKSAISDHLKSKTHTKRKAEFEEQNVRKKQRPLTASLQCNSTAQTEKVSVIQDFVKMCLEANIPLEKADHPAVRAFLSRHVKNGGSIPKSDQLRRAYLPDGYENENQLLNSQDC
;
A
#
# COMPACT_ATOMS: atom_id res chain seq x y z
N MET A 1 -47.78 -27.57 45.41
CA MET A 1 -47.84 -26.22 44.80
C MET A 1 -46.51 -25.54 45.04
N GLU A 2 -45.56 -25.68 44.12
CA GLU A 2 -44.25 -25.04 44.21
C GLU A 2 -44.34 -23.60 43.71
N ARG A 3 -44.02 -22.64 44.59
CA ARG A 3 -44.02 -21.22 44.29
C ARG A 3 -42.77 -20.86 43.49
N PHE A 4 -42.93 -20.56 42.21
CA PHE A 4 -41.87 -19.93 41.42
C PHE A 4 -41.64 -18.49 41.92
N VAL A 5 -40.51 -18.27 42.58
CA VAL A 5 -40.05 -16.92 42.93
C VAL A 5 -39.45 -16.31 41.66
N VAL A 6 -40.18 -15.39 41.03
CA VAL A 6 -39.65 -14.55 39.96
C VAL A 6 -38.77 -13.47 40.60
N THR A 7 -37.47 -13.69 40.62
CA THR A 7 -36.49 -12.66 41.00
C THR A 7 -36.35 -11.66 39.84
N ALA A 8 -36.60 -10.38 40.13
CA ALA A 8 -36.42 -9.30 39.17
C ALA A 8 -34.95 -9.21 38.70
N PRO A 9 -34.69 -8.86 37.42
CA PRO A 9 -33.34 -8.70 36.91
C PRO A 9 -32.61 -7.58 37.67
N PRO A 10 -31.29 -7.73 37.94
CA PRO A 10 -30.54 -6.74 38.71
C PRO A 10 -30.54 -5.39 38.00
N ALA A 11 -30.88 -4.33 38.74
CA ALA A 11 -30.87 -2.97 38.26
C ALA A 11 -29.47 -2.60 37.73
N ARG A 12 -29.39 -2.23 36.44
CA ARG A 12 -28.15 -1.74 35.81
C ARG A 12 -27.70 -0.47 36.55
N ASN A 13 -26.61 -0.59 37.31
CA ASN A 13 -25.96 0.51 38.01
C ASN A 13 -25.54 1.59 36.98
N ARG A 14 -26.28 2.71 36.93
CA ARG A 14 -26.08 3.83 35.99
C ARG A 14 -24.86 4.70 36.35
N SER A 15 -24.24 4.46 37.50
CA SER A 15 -23.33 5.36 38.22
C SER A 15 -21.97 5.63 37.57
N LYS A 16 -21.65 5.01 36.43
CA LYS A 16 -20.36 5.18 35.72
C LYS A 16 -20.49 5.67 34.28
N THR A 17 -21.68 6.17 33.93
CA THR A 17 -22.03 6.65 32.60
C THR A 17 -21.82 8.16 32.55
N ALA A 18 -20.86 8.65 31.78
CA ALA A 18 -20.56 10.08 31.72
C ALA A 18 -21.67 10.83 30.97
N LEU A 19 -22.33 11.80 31.60
CA LEU A 19 -23.55 12.41 31.04
C LEU A 19 -23.31 13.45 29.94
N TYR A 20 -22.06 13.89 29.73
CA TYR A 20 -21.72 14.99 28.81
C TYR A 20 -20.40 14.77 28.06
N VAL A 21 -20.01 13.52 27.82
CA VAL A 21 -18.78 13.19 27.09
C VAL A 21 -19.15 12.86 25.66
N THR A 22 -18.55 13.55 24.71
CA THR A 22 -18.73 13.27 23.28
C THR A 22 -17.77 12.18 22.81
N PRO A 23 -18.03 11.53 21.66
CA PRO A 23 -17.04 10.69 20.99
C PRO A 23 -15.72 11.42 20.76
N LEU A 24 -15.75 12.70 20.40
CA LEU A 24 -14.55 13.50 20.14
C LEU A 24 -13.69 13.67 21.40
N ASP A 25 -14.30 13.87 22.56
CA ASP A 25 -13.59 13.91 23.85
C ASP A 25 -12.87 12.60 24.18
N ARG A 26 -13.36 11.47 23.65
CA ARG A 26 -12.67 10.18 23.79
C ARG A 26 -11.54 10.01 22.79
N VAL A 27 -11.65 10.58 21.59
CA VAL A 27 -10.55 10.60 20.62
C VAL A 27 -9.38 11.44 21.17
N THR A 28 -9.65 12.57 21.81
CA THR A 28 -8.59 13.37 22.45
C THR A 28 -7.98 12.67 23.66
N GLU A 29 -8.76 11.93 24.45
CA GLU A 29 -8.29 11.20 25.63
C GLU A 29 -7.48 9.93 25.29
N PHE A 30 -7.89 9.17 24.29
CA PHE A 30 -7.27 7.88 23.92
C PHE A 30 -6.38 7.96 22.67
N GLY A 31 -6.29 9.14 22.05
CA GLY A 31 -5.43 9.40 20.90
C GLY A 31 -5.78 8.58 19.65
N GLY A 32 -4.77 8.34 18.80
CA GLY A 32 -4.92 7.73 17.47
C GLY A 32 -5.41 6.27 17.44
N GLU A 33 -5.69 5.66 18.59
CA GLU A 33 -6.31 4.33 18.66
C GLU A 33 -7.81 4.37 18.32
N LEU A 34 -8.44 5.53 18.48
CA LEU A 34 -9.86 5.75 18.22
C LEU A 34 -10.05 6.88 17.20
N HIS A 35 -11.15 6.81 16.43
CA HIS A 35 -11.61 7.90 15.59
C HIS A 35 -13.12 8.07 15.72
N GLU A 36 -13.60 9.26 15.41
CA GLU A 36 -15.02 9.60 15.40
C GLU A 36 -15.52 9.62 13.96
N ASP A 37 -16.66 9.00 13.73
CA ASP A 37 -17.37 9.06 12.45
C ASP A 37 -18.89 9.10 12.72
N GLY A 38 -19.55 10.15 12.23
CA GLY A 38 -21.01 10.31 12.31
C GLY A 38 -21.59 10.28 13.73
N GLY A 39 -20.89 10.82 14.72
CA GLY A 39 -21.30 10.83 16.14
C GLY A 39 -21.09 9.49 16.85
N LYS A 40 -20.34 8.56 16.27
CA LYS A 40 -19.98 7.27 16.86
C LYS A 40 -18.46 7.19 17.03
N LEU A 41 -18.05 6.50 18.10
CA LEU A 41 -16.64 6.26 18.38
C LEU A 41 -16.26 4.91 17.80
N PHE A 42 -15.20 4.87 17.00
CA PHE A 42 -14.68 3.66 16.38
C PHE A 42 -13.25 3.39 16.84
N CYS A 43 -12.91 2.12 16.97
CA CYS A 43 -11.52 1.71 17.10
C CYS A 43 -10.86 1.60 15.72
N THR A 44 -9.72 2.26 15.53
CA THR A 44 -9.01 2.33 14.24
C THR A 44 -8.50 0.97 13.78
N SER A 45 -7.93 0.16 14.67
CA SER A 45 -7.40 -1.16 14.32
C SER A 45 -8.46 -2.25 14.20
N CYS A 46 -9.53 -2.16 15.00
CA CYS A 46 -10.55 -3.19 15.07
C CYS A 46 -11.77 -2.92 14.18
N ASN A 47 -11.95 -1.66 13.75
CA ASN A 47 -13.11 -1.14 13.02
C ASN A 47 -14.45 -1.51 13.69
N VAL A 48 -14.51 -1.42 15.02
CA VAL A 48 -15.73 -1.70 15.81
C VAL A 48 -16.20 -0.43 16.51
N VAL A 49 -17.53 -0.30 16.63
CA VAL A 49 -18.17 0.80 17.36
C VAL A 49 -18.01 0.60 18.86
N LEU A 50 -17.50 1.61 19.55
CA LEU A 50 -17.36 1.68 21.00
C LEU A 50 -18.37 2.65 21.61
N ASN A 51 -18.82 2.35 22.82
CA ASN A 51 -19.69 3.24 23.57
C ASN A 51 -18.86 4.33 24.26
N HIS A 52 -18.88 5.54 23.70
CA HIS A 52 -18.12 6.70 24.21
C HIS A 52 -18.49 7.09 25.66
N VAL A 53 -19.69 6.75 26.10
CA VAL A 53 -20.22 7.10 27.43
C VAL A 53 -19.57 6.28 28.55
N ARG A 54 -19.05 5.08 28.23
CA ARG A 54 -18.46 4.14 29.19
C ARG A 54 -16.95 4.02 29.01
N LYS A 55 -16.19 4.82 29.77
CA LYS A 55 -14.72 4.78 29.77
C LYS A 55 -14.14 3.38 30.01
N SER A 56 -14.72 2.62 30.93
CA SER A 56 -14.24 1.26 31.24
C SER A 56 -14.39 0.33 30.05
N ALA A 57 -15.49 0.40 29.30
CA ALA A 57 -15.69 -0.43 28.11
C ALA A 57 -14.66 -0.14 27.02
N ILE A 58 -14.23 1.11 26.88
CA ILE A 58 -13.16 1.52 25.97
C ILE A 58 -11.82 0.96 26.47
N SER A 59 -11.50 1.15 27.76
CA SER A 59 -10.25 0.65 28.34
C SER A 59 -10.13 -0.88 28.28
N ASP A 60 -11.22 -1.60 28.56
CA ASP A 60 -11.27 -3.06 28.50
C ASP A 60 -11.12 -3.56 27.06
N HIS A 61 -11.67 -2.84 26.09
CA HIS A 61 -11.47 -3.13 24.67
C HIS A 61 -10.00 -3.00 24.27
N LEU A 62 -9.37 -1.85 24.57
CA LEU A 62 -7.97 -1.58 24.19
C LEU A 62 -6.98 -2.55 24.87
N LYS A 63 -7.28 -3.03 26.08
CA LYS A 63 -6.48 -4.04 26.80
C LYS A 63 -6.75 -5.48 26.37
N SER A 64 -7.78 -5.72 25.55
CA SER A 64 -8.15 -7.07 25.13
C SER A 64 -7.07 -7.70 24.24
N LYS A 65 -6.82 -9.00 24.43
CA LYS A 65 -5.93 -9.79 23.56
C LYS A 65 -6.37 -9.76 22.09
N THR A 66 -7.66 -9.58 21.85
CA THR A 66 -8.22 -9.46 20.49
C THR A 66 -7.81 -8.14 19.83
N HIS A 67 -7.83 -7.04 20.58
CA HIS A 67 -7.40 -5.74 20.11
C HIS A 67 -5.90 -5.73 19.85
N THR A 68 -5.07 -6.25 20.77
CA THR A 68 -3.61 -6.24 20.59
C THR A 68 -3.18 -7.05 19.36
N LYS A 69 -3.79 -8.22 19.12
CA LYS A 69 -3.56 -9.01 17.90
C LYS A 69 -3.93 -8.22 16.64
N ARG A 70 -5.15 -7.67 16.59
CA ARG A 70 -5.62 -6.88 15.43
C ARG A 70 -4.82 -5.60 15.22
N LYS A 71 -4.34 -4.96 16.29
CA LYS A 71 -3.46 -3.79 16.23
C LYS A 71 -2.13 -4.16 15.57
N ALA A 72 -1.53 -5.29 15.93
CA ALA A 72 -0.31 -5.76 15.29
C ALA A 72 -0.51 -6.04 13.79
N GLU A 73 -1.60 -6.71 13.42
CA GLU A 73 -1.97 -6.98 12.02
C GLU A 73 -2.26 -5.69 11.24
N PHE A 74 -2.93 -4.72 11.87
CA PHE A 74 -3.24 -3.42 11.27
C PHE A 74 -1.99 -2.57 11.05
N GLU A 75 -1.07 -2.52 12.03
CA GLU A 75 0.23 -1.84 11.88
C GLU A 75 1.08 -2.50 10.78
N GLU A 76 1.13 -3.84 10.74
CA GLU A 76 1.83 -4.56 9.67
C GLU A 76 1.21 -4.24 8.28
N GLN A 77 -0.11 -4.21 8.17
CA GLN A 77 -0.78 -3.79 6.95
C GLN A 77 -0.56 -2.31 6.63
N ASN A 78 -0.52 -1.44 7.63
CA ASN A 78 -0.31 -0.01 7.43
C ASN A 78 1.13 0.30 6.99
N VAL A 79 2.12 -0.42 7.53
CA VAL A 79 3.50 -0.41 7.02
C VAL A 79 3.55 -0.90 5.57
N ARG A 80 2.76 -1.93 5.21
CA ARG A 80 2.61 -2.40 3.82
C ARG A 80 1.83 -1.41 2.92
N LYS A 81 0.92 -0.59 3.48
CA LYS A 81 0.03 0.35 2.77
C LYS A 81 0.54 1.79 2.73
N LYS A 82 1.56 2.16 3.51
CA LYS A 82 2.32 3.40 3.33
C LYS A 82 3.05 3.33 2.00
N GLN A 83 2.30 3.65 0.95
CA GLN A 83 2.71 3.99 -0.40
C GLN A 83 4.02 3.35 -0.85
N ARG A 84 3.92 2.08 -1.28
CA ARG A 84 4.81 1.63 -2.35
C ARG A 84 4.35 2.38 -3.62
N PRO A 85 5.21 3.19 -4.27
CA PRO A 85 4.89 3.72 -5.59
C PRO A 85 4.49 2.55 -6.50
N LEU A 86 3.58 2.76 -7.45
CA LEU A 86 3.04 1.72 -8.34
C LEU A 86 4.13 0.89 -9.06
N THR A 87 5.37 1.36 -9.08
CA THR A 87 6.57 0.64 -9.54
C THR A 87 6.95 -0.57 -8.67
N ALA A 88 6.67 -0.56 -7.36
CA ALA A 88 7.07 -1.63 -6.44
C ALA A 88 6.04 -2.77 -6.30
N SER A 89 4.80 -2.60 -6.77
CA SER A 89 3.85 -3.73 -6.89
C SER A 89 4.18 -4.64 -8.08
N LEU A 90 5.07 -4.19 -8.98
CA LEU A 90 5.61 -5.00 -10.08
C LEU A 90 6.75 -5.91 -9.61
N GLN A 91 7.25 -5.74 -8.39
CA GLN A 91 8.24 -6.63 -7.78
C GLN A 91 7.56 -7.81 -7.08
N CYS A 92 6.77 -8.56 -7.85
CA CYS A 92 6.48 -9.93 -7.51
C CYS A 92 7.76 -10.72 -7.78
N ASN A 93 8.38 -11.32 -6.76
CA ASN A 93 9.60 -12.14 -6.90
C ASN A 93 9.34 -13.50 -7.59
N SER A 94 8.34 -13.57 -8.46
CA SER A 94 8.09 -14.74 -9.28
C SER A 94 9.18 -14.86 -10.34
N THR A 95 9.55 -16.10 -10.65
CA THR A 95 10.49 -16.45 -11.73
C THR A 95 10.13 -15.79 -13.06
N ALA A 96 8.84 -15.67 -13.38
CA ALA A 96 8.38 -15.02 -14.60
C ALA A 96 8.64 -13.50 -14.62
N GLN A 97 8.69 -12.84 -13.46
CA GLN A 97 8.97 -11.41 -13.37
C GLN A 97 10.48 -11.15 -13.41
N THR A 98 11.29 -11.99 -12.77
CA THR A 98 12.75 -11.89 -12.84
C THR A 98 13.25 -12.08 -14.27
N GLU A 99 12.69 -13.03 -15.04
CA GLU A 99 13.01 -13.21 -16.47
C GLU A 99 12.62 -12.00 -17.33
N LYS A 100 11.53 -11.30 -17.01
CA LYS A 100 11.14 -10.09 -17.73
C LYS A 100 12.11 -8.95 -17.47
N VAL A 101 12.49 -8.74 -16.20
CA VAL A 101 13.43 -7.68 -15.83
C VAL A 101 14.80 -7.92 -16.46
N SER A 102 15.29 -9.17 -16.51
CA SER A 102 16.59 -9.47 -17.11
C SER A 102 16.61 -9.14 -18.61
N VAL A 103 15.57 -9.54 -19.37
CA VAL A 103 15.48 -9.23 -20.81
C VAL A 103 15.46 -7.72 -21.07
N ILE A 104 14.80 -6.93 -20.22
CA ILE A 104 14.77 -5.47 -20.36
C ILE A 104 16.15 -4.87 -20.08
N GLN A 105 16.83 -5.33 -19.03
CA GLN A 105 18.17 -4.84 -18.68
C GLN A 105 19.20 -5.19 -19.78
N ASP A 106 19.19 -6.42 -20.28
CA ASP A 106 20.08 -6.86 -21.35
C ASP A 106 19.84 -6.07 -22.64
N PHE A 107 18.57 -5.79 -22.96
CA PHE A 107 18.21 -4.98 -24.12
C PHE A 107 18.71 -3.53 -24.00
N VAL A 108 18.51 -2.88 -22.85
CA VAL A 108 19.02 -1.51 -22.61
C VAL A 108 20.53 -1.49 -22.68
N LYS A 109 21.21 -2.43 -22.00
CA LYS A 109 22.67 -2.56 -22.02
C LYS A 109 23.21 -2.71 -23.44
N MET A 110 22.61 -3.61 -24.23
CA MET A 110 22.97 -3.80 -25.63
C MET A 110 22.82 -2.51 -26.45
N CYS A 111 21.71 -1.79 -26.29
CA CYS A 111 21.50 -0.53 -26.98
C CYS A 111 22.58 0.51 -26.62
N LEU A 112 22.95 0.60 -25.34
CA LEU A 112 23.99 1.52 -24.89
C LEU A 112 25.37 1.14 -25.45
N GLU A 113 25.76 -0.14 -25.35
CA GLU A 113 27.06 -0.61 -25.84
C GLU A 113 27.20 -0.52 -27.36
N ALA A 114 26.09 -0.69 -28.09
CA ALA A 114 26.05 -0.58 -29.54
C ALA A 114 25.81 0.86 -30.05
N ASN A 115 25.70 1.85 -29.16
CA ASN A 115 25.31 3.22 -29.50
C ASN A 115 24.01 3.29 -30.32
N ILE A 116 23.04 2.44 -29.99
CA ILE A 116 21.71 2.41 -30.61
C ILE A 116 20.76 3.26 -29.75
N PRO A 117 20.17 4.34 -30.29
CA PRO A 117 19.21 5.16 -29.54
C PRO A 117 18.00 4.34 -29.08
N LEU A 118 17.57 4.52 -27.83
CA LEU A 118 16.44 3.80 -27.25
C LEU A 118 15.11 4.11 -27.97
N GLU A 119 15.01 5.24 -28.68
CA GLU A 119 13.89 5.62 -29.54
C GLU A 119 13.67 4.59 -30.66
N LYS A 120 14.74 3.92 -31.11
CA LYS A 120 14.64 2.85 -32.11
C LYS A 120 13.93 1.62 -31.57
N ALA A 121 13.88 1.45 -30.25
CA ALA A 121 13.11 0.38 -29.64
C ALA A 121 11.62 0.48 -30.01
N ASP A 122 11.07 1.69 -30.23
CA ASP A 122 9.65 1.90 -30.55
C ASP A 122 9.32 1.63 -32.03
N HIS A 123 10.34 1.45 -32.87
CA HIS A 123 10.14 1.20 -34.30
C HIS A 123 9.35 -0.10 -34.53
N PRO A 124 8.31 -0.10 -35.38
CA PRO A 124 7.42 -1.25 -35.53
C PRO A 124 8.15 -2.53 -35.99
N ALA A 125 9.18 -2.41 -36.82
CA ALA A 125 10.00 -3.56 -37.20
C ALA A 125 10.78 -4.16 -36.02
N VAL A 126 11.31 -3.32 -35.12
CA VAL A 126 12.02 -3.76 -33.91
C VAL A 126 11.03 -4.42 -32.96
N ARG A 127 9.86 -3.81 -32.73
CA ARG A 127 8.77 -4.38 -31.93
C ARG A 127 8.31 -5.74 -32.46
N ALA A 128 8.13 -5.88 -33.77
CA ALA A 128 7.75 -7.12 -34.41
C ALA A 128 8.84 -8.20 -34.24
N PHE A 129 10.11 -7.83 -34.42
CA PHE A 129 11.25 -8.73 -34.21
C PHE A 129 11.32 -9.23 -32.76
N LEU A 130 11.27 -8.32 -31.78
CA LEU A 130 11.32 -8.66 -30.36
C LEU A 130 10.16 -9.57 -29.97
N SER A 131 8.95 -9.28 -30.45
CA SER A 131 7.76 -10.09 -30.14
C SER A 131 7.83 -11.50 -30.74
N ARG A 132 8.44 -11.65 -31.92
CA ARG A 132 8.48 -12.92 -32.66
C ARG A 132 9.67 -13.81 -32.29
N HIS A 133 10.81 -13.21 -31.96
CA HIS A 133 12.08 -13.94 -31.85
C HIS A 133 12.70 -13.90 -30.45
N VAL A 134 12.28 -12.98 -29.58
CA VAL A 134 12.85 -12.86 -28.23
C VAL A 134 11.84 -13.39 -27.21
N LYS A 135 12.26 -14.35 -26.37
CA LYS A 135 11.44 -14.83 -25.26
C LYS A 135 11.16 -13.65 -24.32
N ASN A 136 9.88 -13.39 -24.03
CA ASN A 136 9.44 -12.20 -23.30
C ASN A 136 9.80 -10.87 -24.00
N GLY A 137 10.14 -10.84 -25.29
CA GLY A 137 10.47 -9.60 -25.99
C GLY A 137 9.30 -8.61 -26.05
N GLY A 138 8.07 -9.11 -26.02
CA GLY A 138 6.86 -8.28 -25.89
C GLY A 138 6.74 -7.55 -24.55
N SER A 139 7.51 -7.92 -23.52
CA SER A 139 7.54 -7.18 -22.25
C SER A 139 8.50 -6.00 -22.24
N ILE A 140 9.27 -5.77 -23.32
CA ILE A 140 10.19 -4.64 -23.41
C ILE A 140 9.39 -3.33 -23.51
N PRO A 141 9.53 -2.40 -22.54
CA PRO A 141 8.82 -1.13 -22.55
C PRO A 141 9.15 -0.23 -23.77
N LYS A 142 8.38 0.83 -23.93
CA LYS A 142 8.68 1.88 -24.93
C LYS A 142 9.85 2.74 -24.48
N SER A 143 10.46 3.45 -25.41
CA SER A 143 11.64 4.31 -25.20
C SER A 143 11.50 5.25 -23.99
N ASP A 144 10.38 5.96 -23.85
CA ASP A 144 10.13 6.87 -22.71
C ASP A 144 10.18 6.15 -21.35
N GLN A 145 9.63 4.95 -21.26
CA GLN A 145 9.67 4.15 -20.03
C GLN A 145 11.06 3.59 -19.77
N LEU A 146 11.79 3.19 -20.82
CA LEU A 146 13.17 2.75 -20.69
C LEU A 146 14.06 3.87 -20.14
N ARG A 147 13.92 5.10 -20.65
CA ARG A 147 14.65 6.28 -20.15
C ARG A 147 14.33 6.55 -18.68
N ARG A 148 13.04 6.61 -18.31
CA ARG A 148 12.63 6.92 -16.92
C ARG A 148 12.99 5.85 -15.89
N ALA A 149 12.92 4.57 -16.26
CA ALA A 149 13.01 3.47 -15.30
C ALA A 149 14.39 2.81 -15.25
N TYR A 150 15.21 2.94 -16.30
CA TYR A 150 16.46 2.20 -16.44
C TYR A 150 17.68 3.08 -16.76
N LEU A 151 17.51 4.37 -17.07
CA LEU A 151 18.63 5.32 -17.17
C LEU A 151 18.66 6.26 -15.96
N PRO A 152 19.85 6.56 -15.41
CA PRO A 152 20.04 7.66 -14.47
C PRO A 152 19.80 9.02 -15.16
N ASP A 153 19.35 10.02 -14.40
CA ASP A 153 18.99 11.39 -14.86
C ASP A 153 20.09 12.16 -15.63
N GLY A 154 21.29 11.60 -15.80
CA GLY A 154 22.43 12.23 -16.49
C GLY A 154 22.79 11.64 -17.86
N TYR A 155 22.16 10.55 -18.30
CA TYR A 155 22.58 9.82 -19.51
C TYR A 155 22.10 10.45 -20.83
N GLU A 156 21.16 11.40 -20.77
CA GLU A 156 20.62 12.06 -21.97
C GLU A 156 21.63 12.99 -22.66
N ASN A 157 22.71 13.36 -21.97
CA ASN A 157 23.70 14.32 -22.48
C ASN A 157 24.74 13.71 -23.45
N GLU A 158 24.94 12.39 -23.44
CA GLU A 158 26.00 11.76 -24.25
C GLU A 158 25.54 11.42 -25.67
N ASN A 159 24.24 11.10 -25.85
CA ASN A 159 23.67 10.79 -27.18
C ASN A 159 23.38 12.02 -28.05
N GLN A 160 23.31 13.22 -27.47
CA GLN A 160 23.08 14.46 -28.26
C GLN A 160 24.36 15.06 -28.85
N LEU A 161 25.53 14.74 -28.30
CA LEU A 161 26.80 15.32 -28.76
C LEU A 161 27.33 14.71 -30.08
N LEU A 162 26.89 13.50 -30.44
CA LEU A 162 27.32 12.83 -31.68
C LEU A 162 26.55 13.26 -32.94
N ASN A 163 25.42 13.96 -32.80
CA ASN A 163 24.67 14.51 -33.96
C ASN A 163 25.23 15.83 -34.51
N SER A 164 26.38 16.30 -34.01
CA SER A 164 27.01 17.57 -34.43
C SER A 164 28.37 17.40 -35.11
N GLN A 165 28.81 16.17 -35.40
CA GLN A 165 30.03 15.89 -36.16
C GLN A 165 29.71 15.16 -37.47
N ASP A 166 28.92 15.79 -38.33
CA ASP A 166 28.93 15.57 -39.78
C ASP A 166 28.38 16.85 -40.45
N CYS A 167 29.24 17.87 -40.51
CA CYS A 167 29.12 19.02 -41.42
C CYS A 167 30.27 18.94 -42.44
#